data_AF-A0A7I9YSE5-F1
#
_entry.id   AF-A0A7I9YSE5-F1
#
_cell.length_a   1.000
_cell.length_b   1.000
_cell.length_c   1.000
_cell.angle_alpha   90.00
_cell.angle_beta   90.00
_cell.angle_gamma   90.00
#
_symmetry.space_group_name_H-M   'P 1'
#
loop_
_entity.id
_entity.type
_entity.pdbx_description
1 polymer ?
#
loop_
_entity_poly.entity_id
_entity_poly.type
_entity_poly.pdbx_seq_one_letter_code
_entity_poly.pdbx_strand_id
1 'polypeptide(L)'
;MAVIALALTVGGCTSSTPSGPAASAPSGAPAPSNAVAGIKVPDAFTPLTVAPISQPTFPFPGTDNKYHLAFDVQLTNSTAAPATLSAVDVVDAGDPNKVLASFGGVQLVDPACNYGNCNRLRQLTQEPSTDADIAPQTSRTLLIDFALDKPEQFPKAVMLRLHGTGAAHPGAKDAGPFVTLGYPFDISAGKPRQIAPPLRGNNWVAFNGCCDPGWGHRDAILPVNMKLNNSQRFAIDWMRTDDQGNFYTGDRTKNESYVSFGQPVHAVADGTVVEILDDLEANVPGILPASDPVLAAKLTVENVDGNHIILDLGDGVYAMYAHLDKGSLLVKKGDKVTKGQQIAKLGNTGNSNAPHLHFQLMNGPSLLEADGLPYVIEGFSYQGQVSTEAVWNSDNYLSGAFLGAEQLPLPQLRQDQLPLLLATVTFALG
;
A
#
# COMPACT_ATOMS: atom_id res chain seq x y z
N MET A 1 -23.90 -67.98 -9.04
CA MET A 1 -23.99 -66.56 -9.44
C MET A 1 -22.74 -65.86 -8.93
N ALA A 2 -22.06 -65.17 -9.83
CA ALA A 2 -20.65 -64.80 -9.74
C ALA A 2 -20.38 -63.66 -8.74
N VAL A 3 -19.31 -63.82 -7.97
CA VAL A 3 -18.62 -62.78 -7.22
C VAL A 3 -17.45 -62.33 -8.10
N ILE A 4 -17.45 -61.08 -8.55
CA ILE A 4 -16.35 -60.49 -9.31
C ILE A 4 -15.55 -59.61 -8.34
N ALA A 5 -14.38 -60.11 -7.94
CA ALA A 5 -13.30 -59.35 -7.36
C ALA A 5 -12.40 -58.85 -8.51
N LEU A 6 -12.21 -57.54 -8.63
CA LEU A 6 -11.27 -56.94 -9.58
C LEU A 6 -10.03 -56.47 -8.82
N ALA A 7 -8.91 -57.15 -9.05
CA ALA A 7 -7.60 -56.83 -8.50
C ALA A 7 -6.97 -55.65 -9.28
N LEU A 8 -6.45 -54.66 -8.54
CA LEU A 8 -5.59 -53.61 -9.07
C LEU A 8 -4.16 -54.14 -9.23
N THR A 9 -3.67 -54.20 -10.46
CA THR A 9 -2.27 -54.49 -10.78
C THR A 9 -1.46 -53.19 -10.81
N VAL A 10 -0.38 -53.14 -10.02
CA VAL A 10 0.62 -52.07 -10.04
C VAL A 10 1.60 -52.37 -11.17
N GLY A 11 1.53 -51.60 -12.26
CA GLY A 11 2.49 -51.67 -13.36
C GLY A 11 3.77 -50.91 -13.02
N GLY A 12 4.84 -51.64 -12.72
CA GLY A 12 6.19 -51.09 -12.67
C GLY A 12 6.77 -50.97 -14.08
N CYS A 13 7.13 -49.76 -14.50
CA CYS A 13 7.91 -49.56 -15.73
C CYS A 13 9.40 -49.57 -15.37
N THR A 14 10.09 -50.64 -15.73
CA THR A 14 11.55 -50.67 -15.88
C THR A 14 11.86 -50.32 -17.33
N SER A 15 12.71 -49.32 -17.57
CA SER A 15 13.22 -49.01 -18.90
C SER A 15 14.74 -49.21 -18.95
N SER A 16 15.14 -50.12 -19.85
CA SER A 16 16.51 -50.40 -20.24
C SER A 16 17.11 -49.23 -21.03
N THR A 17 18.35 -48.86 -20.71
CA THR A 17 19.15 -47.81 -21.35
C THR A 17 19.82 -48.31 -22.64
N PRO A 18 19.81 -47.54 -23.75
CA PRO A 18 20.83 -47.60 -24.78
C PRO A 18 21.88 -46.50 -24.55
N SER A 19 23.15 -46.87 -24.61
CA SER A 19 24.30 -45.96 -24.49
C SER A 19 24.48 -45.10 -25.76
N GLY A 20 24.21 -43.80 -25.64
CA GLY A 20 24.60 -42.75 -26.60
C GLY A 20 25.55 -41.72 -25.95
N PRO A 21 26.29 -40.91 -26.74
CA PRO A 21 27.37 -40.07 -26.22
C PRO A 21 26.84 -38.91 -25.37
N ALA A 22 27.68 -38.51 -24.40
CA ALA A 22 27.39 -37.64 -23.27
C ALA A 22 26.64 -36.35 -23.63
N ALA A 23 25.41 -36.22 -23.11
CA ALA A 23 24.74 -34.94 -22.97
C ALA A 23 25.21 -34.29 -21.65
N SER A 24 25.76 -33.09 -21.75
CA SER A 24 26.05 -32.23 -20.61
C SER A 24 24.81 -32.10 -19.72
N ALA A 25 24.96 -32.33 -18.42
CA ALA A 25 23.90 -32.17 -17.43
C ALA A 25 23.24 -30.78 -17.60
N PRO A 26 21.89 -30.69 -17.55
CA PRO A 26 21.26 -29.39 -17.47
C PRO A 26 21.77 -28.70 -16.21
N SER A 27 22.24 -27.46 -16.37
CA SER A 27 22.49 -26.54 -15.27
C SER A 27 21.33 -26.62 -14.27
N GLY A 28 21.66 -26.72 -12.98
CA GLY A 28 20.69 -26.88 -11.90
C GLY A 28 19.48 -25.97 -12.04
N ALA A 29 18.33 -26.46 -11.58
CA ALA A 29 17.10 -25.69 -11.54
C ALA A 29 17.38 -24.26 -11.07
N PRO A 30 16.87 -23.22 -11.75
CA PRO A 30 17.05 -21.86 -11.31
C PRO A 30 16.60 -21.76 -9.86
N ALA A 31 17.46 -21.22 -9.00
CA ALA A 31 17.08 -20.94 -7.63
C ALA A 31 15.79 -20.10 -7.64
N PRO A 32 14.82 -20.38 -6.77
CA PRO A 32 13.61 -19.57 -6.70
C PRO A 32 14.02 -18.10 -6.53
N SER A 33 13.43 -17.22 -7.34
CA SER A 33 13.85 -15.83 -7.55
C SER A 33 13.82 -14.94 -6.30
N ASN A 34 13.46 -15.48 -5.14
CA ASN A 34 13.30 -14.75 -3.88
C ASN A 34 14.16 -15.32 -2.73
N ALA A 35 15.09 -16.25 -3.01
CA ALA A 35 15.90 -16.86 -1.95
C ALA A 35 16.83 -15.82 -1.32
N VAL A 36 16.44 -15.27 -0.17
CA VAL A 36 17.33 -14.42 0.63
C VAL A 36 18.52 -15.26 1.07
N ALA A 37 19.70 -14.92 0.55
CA ALA A 37 20.90 -15.71 0.73
C ALA A 37 21.18 -15.99 2.22
N GLY A 38 21.31 -17.28 2.57
CA GLY A 38 21.61 -17.72 3.93
C GLY A 38 20.40 -17.97 4.84
N ILE A 39 19.18 -17.63 4.41
CA ILE A 39 17.96 -17.96 5.14
C ILE A 39 17.45 -19.34 4.74
N LYS A 40 17.20 -20.22 5.71
CA LYS A 40 16.59 -21.53 5.50
C LYS A 40 15.25 -21.61 6.24
N VAL A 41 14.19 -21.89 5.50
CA VAL A 41 12.88 -22.23 6.07
C VAL A 41 12.73 -23.75 6.01
N PRO A 42 12.49 -24.44 7.14
CA PRO A 42 12.25 -25.87 7.13
C PRO A 42 11.00 -26.23 6.32
N ASP A 43 11.05 -27.34 5.59
CA ASP A 43 9.88 -27.86 4.88
C ASP A 43 8.77 -28.22 5.88
N ALA A 44 7.56 -27.73 5.62
CA ALA A 44 6.38 -28.01 6.42
C ALA A 44 5.13 -28.00 5.55
N PHE A 45 4.15 -28.86 5.88
CA PHE A 45 2.79 -28.65 5.39
C PHE A 45 2.16 -27.48 6.15
N THR A 46 1.54 -26.55 5.42
CA THR A 46 0.91 -25.37 5.98
C THR A 46 -0.59 -25.34 5.65
N PRO A 47 -1.48 -25.00 6.60
CA PRO A 47 -2.90 -24.85 6.31
C PRO A 47 -3.22 -23.66 5.41
N LEU A 48 -2.36 -22.64 5.48
CA LEU A 48 -2.47 -21.39 4.73
C LEU A 48 -1.22 -21.20 3.87
N THR A 49 -1.40 -20.69 2.67
CA THR A 49 -0.32 -20.17 1.83
C THR A 49 -0.26 -18.65 1.95
N VAL A 50 0.92 -18.09 1.76
CA VAL A 50 1.17 -16.65 1.80
C VAL A 50 1.80 -16.24 0.48
N ALA A 51 1.20 -15.28 -0.21
CA ALA A 51 1.76 -14.68 -1.41
C ALA A 51 1.83 -13.15 -1.23
N PRO A 52 2.94 -12.48 -1.58
CA PRO A 52 2.98 -11.01 -1.57
C PRO A 52 1.99 -10.46 -2.60
N ILE A 53 1.23 -9.44 -2.24
CA ILE A 53 0.37 -8.71 -3.19
C ILE A 53 1.23 -7.73 -3.99
N SER A 54 2.12 -7.03 -3.31
CA SER A 54 3.17 -6.20 -3.90
C SER A 54 4.51 -6.51 -3.23
N GLN A 55 5.62 -6.09 -3.85
CA GLN A 55 6.93 -6.34 -3.27
C GLN A 55 6.98 -5.77 -1.83
N PRO A 56 7.53 -6.54 -0.87
CA PRO A 56 7.90 -5.97 0.42
C PRO A 56 8.79 -4.77 0.20
N THR A 57 8.51 -3.69 0.93
CA THR A 57 9.33 -2.48 0.85
C THR A 57 10.48 -2.58 1.85
N PHE A 58 11.07 -1.44 2.18
CA PHE A 58 12.19 -1.31 3.09
C PHE A 58 11.84 -0.33 4.21
N PRO A 59 12.51 -0.40 5.37
CA PRO A 59 12.25 0.52 6.47
C PRO A 59 12.42 1.99 6.07
N PHE A 60 11.48 2.84 6.50
CA PHE A 60 11.50 4.29 6.22
C PHE A 60 11.15 5.11 7.47
N PRO A 61 11.77 6.28 7.66
CA PRO A 61 11.48 7.14 8.82
C PRO A 61 10.17 7.93 8.65
N GLY A 62 9.35 7.96 9.70
CA GLY A 62 8.10 8.74 9.76
C GLY A 62 8.23 10.01 10.61
N THR A 63 7.22 10.87 10.55
CA THR A 63 7.12 12.11 11.36
C THR A 63 7.00 11.88 12.87
N ASP A 64 6.74 10.63 13.28
CA ASP A 64 6.72 10.19 14.68
C ASP A 64 8.13 9.87 15.23
N ASN A 65 9.19 10.06 14.42
CA ASN A 65 10.58 9.72 14.72
C ASN A 65 10.85 8.22 14.90
N LYS A 66 10.00 7.37 14.31
CA LYS A 66 10.23 5.93 14.22
C LYS A 66 10.50 5.52 12.79
N TYR A 67 10.96 4.29 12.63
CA TYR A 67 11.15 3.63 11.35
C TYR A 67 10.04 2.62 11.14
N HIS A 68 9.31 2.78 10.05
CA HIS A 68 8.15 1.99 9.69
C HIS A 68 8.51 0.99 8.59
N LEU A 69 7.85 -0.16 8.61
CA LEU A 69 7.82 -1.10 7.49
C LEU A 69 6.37 -1.41 7.20
N ALA A 70 5.97 -1.35 5.93
CA ALA A 70 4.62 -1.68 5.50
C ALA A 70 4.63 -2.56 4.25
N PHE A 71 3.85 -3.65 4.31
CA PHE A 71 3.56 -4.50 3.16
C PHE A 71 2.21 -5.22 3.32
N ASP A 72 1.83 -6.01 2.31
CA ASP A 72 0.57 -6.74 2.26
C ASP A 72 0.75 -8.10 1.58
N VAL A 73 -0.04 -9.06 2.06
CA VAL A 73 0.01 -10.44 1.57
C VAL A 73 -1.40 -10.98 1.38
N GLN A 74 -1.55 -11.86 0.39
CA GLN A 74 -2.71 -12.72 0.23
C GLN A 74 -2.49 -14.00 1.05
N LEU A 75 -3.45 -14.32 1.91
CA LEU A 75 -3.56 -15.59 2.60
C LEU A 75 -4.57 -16.46 1.88
N THR A 76 -4.21 -17.69 1.53
CA THR A 76 -5.14 -18.64 0.88
C THR A 76 -5.21 -19.95 1.65
N ASN A 77 -6.42 -20.38 2.00
CA ASN A 77 -6.65 -21.74 2.48
C ASN A 77 -6.79 -22.68 1.27
N SER A 78 -5.73 -23.41 0.97
CA SER A 78 -5.68 -24.39 -0.13
C SER A 78 -6.05 -25.81 0.33
N THR A 79 -6.63 -25.95 1.53
CA THR A 79 -6.95 -27.25 2.14
C THR A 79 -8.47 -27.49 2.16
N ALA A 80 -8.88 -28.73 2.46
CA ALA A 80 -10.28 -29.10 2.56
C ALA A 80 -10.92 -28.75 3.91
N ALA A 81 -10.11 -28.51 4.96
CA ALA A 81 -10.59 -28.13 6.28
C ALA A 81 -10.61 -26.59 6.41
N PRO A 82 -11.54 -26.02 7.20
CA PRO A 82 -11.48 -24.61 7.53
C PRO A 82 -10.19 -24.27 8.27
N ALA A 83 -9.73 -23.03 8.11
CA ALA A 83 -8.62 -22.48 8.87
C ALA A 83 -9.08 -21.21 9.59
N THR A 84 -8.56 -20.98 10.78
CA THR A 84 -8.79 -19.74 11.54
C THR A 84 -7.43 -19.15 11.91
N LEU A 85 -7.27 -17.84 11.77
CA LEU A 85 -6.03 -17.13 12.12
C LEU A 85 -6.18 -16.47 13.50
N SER A 86 -5.44 -16.94 14.50
CA SER A 86 -5.51 -16.36 15.86
C SER A 86 -4.47 -15.27 16.10
N ALA A 87 -3.31 -15.38 15.47
CA ALA A 87 -2.25 -14.38 15.57
C ALA A 87 -1.28 -14.45 14.37
N VAL A 88 -0.60 -13.34 14.12
CA VAL A 88 0.49 -13.20 13.16
C VAL A 88 1.66 -12.53 13.85
N ASP A 89 2.83 -13.17 13.84
CA ASP A 89 4.08 -12.51 14.18
C ASP A 89 4.86 -12.15 12.93
N VAL A 90 5.48 -10.99 12.94
CA VAL A 90 6.60 -10.67 12.05
C VAL A 90 7.88 -11.01 12.79
N VAL A 91 8.66 -11.95 12.27
CA VAL A 91 9.90 -12.43 12.90
C VAL A 91 11.11 -12.12 12.04
N ASP A 92 12.27 -12.00 12.70
CA ASP A 92 13.56 -11.90 12.02
C ASP A 92 13.85 -13.18 11.22
N ALA A 93 14.19 -13.03 9.94
CA ALA A 93 14.46 -14.20 9.10
C ALA A 93 15.73 -14.96 9.51
N GLY A 94 16.71 -14.26 10.08
CA GLY A 94 17.97 -14.86 10.56
C GLY A 94 17.85 -15.51 11.94
N ASP A 95 16.89 -15.08 12.76
CA ASP A 95 16.56 -15.69 14.05
C ASP A 95 15.04 -15.67 14.27
N PRO A 96 14.30 -16.72 13.85
CA PRO A 96 12.84 -16.76 13.94
C PRO A 96 12.26 -16.72 15.37
N ASN A 97 13.11 -16.78 16.41
CA ASN A 97 12.67 -16.58 17.80
C ASN A 97 12.54 -15.09 18.14
N LYS A 98 13.22 -14.21 17.40
CA LYS A 98 13.15 -12.77 17.56
C LYS A 98 11.91 -12.22 16.85
N VAL A 99 10.89 -11.93 17.65
CA VAL A 99 9.66 -11.27 17.21
C VAL A 99 9.87 -9.77 17.11
N LEU A 100 9.51 -9.19 15.98
CA LEU A 100 9.57 -7.75 15.71
C LEU A 100 8.22 -7.07 15.93
N ALA A 101 7.13 -7.75 15.58
CA ALA A 101 5.76 -7.32 15.81
C ALA A 101 4.83 -8.54 15.93
N SER A 102 3.73 -8.38 16.66
CA SER A 102 2.68 -9.39 16.80
C SER A 102 1.31 -8.74 16.67
N PHE A 103 0.40 -9.42 15.98
CA PHE A 103 -0.96 -8.97 15.73
C PHE A 103 -1.92 -10.11 16.08
N GLY A 104 -2.90 -9.85 16.94
CA GLY A 104 -3.92 -10.82 17.35
C GLY A 104 -5.19 -10.16 17.84
N GLY A 105 -6.26 -10.95 18.02
CA GLY A 105 -7.55 -10.43 18.49
C GLY A 105 -8.07 -9.28 17.62
N VAL A 106 -8.40 -8.14 18.23
CA VAL A 106 -8.94 -6.95 17.57
C VAL A 106 -8.03 -6.37 16.48
N GLN A 107 -6.72 -6.64 16.54
CA GLN A 107 -5.78 -6.23 15.50
C GLN A 107 -6.02 -6.99 14.19
N LEU A 108 -6.49 -8.23 14.26
CA LEU A 108 -6.85 -9.01 13.07
C LEU A 108 -8.27 -8.68 12.62
N VAL A 109 -9.22 -8.71 13.56
CA VAL A 109 -10.66 -8.50 13.31
C VAL A 109 -11.32 -7.87 14.53
N ASP A 110 -12.00 -6.75 14.32
CA ASP A 110 -12.79 -6.02 15.30
C ASP A 110 -13.98 -5.32 14.62
N PRO A 111 -15.23 -5.79 14.83
CA PRO A 111 -16.40 -5.15 14.25
C PRO A 111 -16.70 -3.75 14.82
N ALA A 112 -16.05 -3.34 15.92
CA ALA A 112 -16.22 -2.02 16.53
C ALA A 112 -15.16 -1.00 16.06
N CYS A 113 -14.19 -1.42 15.25
CA CYS A 113 -13.10 -0.57 14.80
C CYS A 113 -13.18 -0.38 13.28
N ASN A 114 -12.88 0.82 12.78
CA ASN A 114 -12.91 1.09 11.34
C ASN A 114 -11.55 1.49 10.76
N TYR A 115 -10.62 1.95 11.61
CA TYR A 115 -9.30 2.40 11.19
C TYR A 115 -8.29 2.32 12.34
N GLY A 116 -7.00 2.42 11.99
CA GLY A 116 -5.90 2.37 12.95
C GLY A 116 -5.36 0.96 13.12
N ASN A 117 -4.77 0.67 14.28
CA ASN A 117 -4.17 -0.62 14.60
C ASN A 117 -5.23 -1.72 14.90
N CYS A 118 -6.16 -1.93 13.98
CA CYS A 118 -7.24 -2.92 14.02
C CYS A 118 -7.55 -3.45 12.60
N ASN A 119 -8.34 -4.52 12.49
CA ASN A 119 -8.86 -5.01 11.20
C ASN A 119 -7.80 -5.19 10.10
N ARG A 120 -6.67 -5.81 10.41
CA ARG A 120 -5.62 -6.10 9.42
C ARG A 120 -6.02 -7.17 8.42
N LEU A 121 -6.94 -8.08 8.79
CA LEU A 121 -7.46 -9.09 7.90
C LEU A 121 -8.63 -8.49 7.09
N ARG A 122 -8.51 -8.53 5.76
CA ARG A 122 -9.47 -7.95 4.81
C ARG A 122 -10.03 -9.00 3.87
N GLN A 123 -11.23 -8.73 3.37
CA GLN A 123 -11.74 -9.39 2.17
C GLN A 123 -10.89 -8.96 0.96
N LEU A 124 -10.95 -9.74 -0.12
CA LEU A 124 -10.26 -9.36 -1.37
C LEU A 124 -10.82 -8.07 -1.98
N THR A 125 -12.04 -7.69 -1.62
CA THR A 125 -12.68 -6.41 -1.97
C THR A 125 -12.34 -5.28 -1.00
N GLN A 126 -11.21 -5.38 -0.27
CA GLN A 126 -10.66 -4.34 0.63
C GLN A 126 -11.38 -4.15 1.98
N GLU A 127 -12.66 -4.51 2.07
CA GLU A 127 -13.45 -4.41 3.30
C GLU A 127 -12.84 -5.20 4.48
N PRO A 128 -12.97 -4.71 5.73
CA PRO A 128 -12.64 -5.47 6.93
C PRO A 128 -13.27 -6.88 6.92
N SER A 129 -12.48 -7.89 7.28
CA SER A 129 -13.04 -9.23 7.52
C SER A 129 -13.90 -9.19 8.80
N THR A 130 -15.06 -9.82 8.77
CA THR A 130 -15.98 -9.90 9.93
C THR A 130 -15.56 -10.94 10.96
N ASP A 131 -14.71 -11.87 10.56
CA ASP A 131 -14.18 -12.96 11.35
C ASP A 131 -12.76 -13.32 10.87
N ALA A 132 -12.04 -14.08 11.71
CA ALA A 132 -10.70 -14.55 11.40
C ALA A 132 -10.70 -15.90 10.65
N ASP A 133 -11.85 -16.35 10.17
CA ASP A 133 -11.99 -17.62 9.47
C ASP A 133 -11.66 -17.46 7.98
N ILE A 134 -10.94 -18.45 7.47
CA ILE A 134 -10.56 -18.58 6.07
C ILE A 134 -11.10 -19.94 5.62
N ALA A 135 -12.29 -19.90 5.03
CA ALA A 135 -12.97 -21.08 4.52
C ALA A 135 -12.11 -21.82 3.47
N PRO A 136 -12.32 -23.15 3.30
CA PRO A 136 -11.65 -23.92 2.26
C PRO A 136 -11.75 -23.24 0.90
N GLN A 137 -10.64 -23.19 0.17
CA GLN A 137 -10.55 -22.61 -1.18
C GLN A 137 -10.88 -21.11 -1.26
N THR A 138 -10.76 -20.38 -0.14
CA THR A 138 -10.94 -18.92 -0.11
C THR A 138 -9.65 -18.21 0.27
N SER A 139 -9.62 -16.90 0.04
CA SER A 139 -8.50 -16.04 0.41
C SER A 139 -8.93 -14.82 1.23
N ARG A 140 -7.95 -14.23 1.90
CA ARG A 140 -8.01 -12.94 2.57
C ARG A 140 -6.79 -12.12 2.21
N THR A 141 -6.87 -10.81 2.35
CA THR A 141 -5.68 -9.97 2.39
C THR A 141 -5.30 -9.70 3.84
N LEU A 142 -4.01 -9.61 4.12
CA LEU A 142 -3.47 -9.23 5.41
C LEU A 142 -2.54 -8.02 5.26
N LEU A 143 -2.86 -6.94 5.98
CA LEU A 143 -2.08 -5.70 6.01
C LEU A 143 -1.07 -5.73 7.16
N ILE A 144 0.21 -5.67 6.82
CA ILE A 144 1.31 -5.63 7.79
C ILE A 144 1.92 -4.24 7.80
N ASP A 145 1.87 -3.57 8.94
CA ASP A 145 2.63 -2.35 9.20
C ASP A 145 3.01 -2.30 10.68
N PHE A 146 4.25 -1.92 10.96
CA PHE A 146 4.76 -1.74 12.30
C PHE A 146 5.96 -0.80 12.29
N ALA A 147 6.27 -0.27 13.46
CA ALA A 147 7.37 0.66 13.66
C ALA A 147 8.36 0.17 14.73
N LEU A 148 9.64 0.44 14.51
CA LEU A 148 10.71 0.28 15.49
C LEU A 148 11.41 1.63 15.68
N ASP A 149 12.09 1.81 16.82
CA ASP A 149 12.70 3.10 17.15
C ASP A 149 13.92 3.42 16.28
N LYS A 150 14.63 2.39 15.79
CA LYS A 150 15.90 2.53 15.08
C LYS A 150 15.96 1.64 13.84
N PRO A 151 16.61 2.08 12.75
CA PRO A 151 16.69 1.31 11.53
C PRO A 151 17.51 0.03 11.69
N GLU A 152 18.50 0.00 12.60
CA GLU A 152 19.34 -1.19 12.83
C GLU A 152 18.58 -2.32 13.54
N GLN A 153 17.37 -2.06 14.05
CA GLN A 153 16.53 -3.10 14.62
C GLN A 153 15.86 -3.97 13.54
N PHE A 154 15.73 -3.44 12.31
CA PHE A 154 15.22 -4.18 11.18
C PHE A 154 16.29 -5.14 10.63
N PRO A 155 15.98 -6.42 10.45
CA PRO A 155 16.87 -7.37 9.78
C PRO A 155 16.90 -7.12 8.28
N LYS A 156 17.73 -7.88 7.56
CA LYS A 156 17.71 -7.87 6.09
C LYS A 156 16.43 -8.47 5.51
N ALA A 157 15.86 -9.44 6.21
CA ALA A 157 14.63 -10.10 5.79
C ALA A 157 13.76 -10.46 6.99
N VAL A 158 12.46 -10.53 6.76
CA VAL A 158 11.45 -10.92 7.76
C VAL A 158 10.65 -12.12 7.27
N MET A 159 10.02 -12.84 8.17
CA MET A 159 9.02 -13.87 7.85
C MET A 159 7.75 -13.63 8.65
N LEU A 160 6.63 -14.15 8.15
CA LEU A 160 5.39 -14.22 8.92
C LEU A 160 5.33 -15.57 9.63
N ARG A 161 5.06 -15.56 10.94
CA ARG A 161 4.69 -16.76 11.70
C ARG A 161 3.21 -16.68 12.01
N LEU A 162 2.44 -17.61 11.44
CA LEU A 162 1.00 -17.68 11.57
C LEU A 162 0.62 -18.66 12.67
N HIS A 163 -0.32 -18.26 13.53
CA HIS A 163 -0.91 -19.09 14.57
C HIS A 163 -2.39 -19.26 14.32
N GLY A 164 -2.92 -20.46 14.57
CA GLY A 164 -4.34 -20.69 14.36
C GLY A 164 -4.76 -22.14 14.41
N THR A 165 -5.88 -22.44 13.77
CA THR A 165 -6.36 -23.81 13.52
C THR A 165 -6.46 -24.07 12.02
N GLY A 166 -6.18 -25.31 11.58
CA GLY A 166 -6.23 -25.69 10.17
C GLY A 166 -5.74 -27.11 9.93
N ALA A 167 -5.75 -27.54 8.66
CA ALA A 167 -5.31 -28.88 8.29
C ALA A 167 -3.79 -29.05 8.47
N ALA A 168 -3.37 -30.01 9.29
CA ALA A 168 -1.94 -30.29 9.55
C ALA A 168 -1.18 -30.84 8.33
N HIS A 169 -1.87 -31.43 7.36
CA HIS A 169 -1.33 -31.96 6.12
C HIS A 169 -2.45 -32.14 5.07
N PRO A 170 -2.16 -32.37 3.77
CA PRO A 170 -3.18 -32.44 2.71
C PRO A 170 -4.27 -33.53 2.88
N GLY A 171 -3.99 -34.55 3.70
CA GLY A 171 -4.94 -35.64 3.99
C GLY A 171 -5.74 -35.45 5.28
N ALA A 172 -5.49 -34.38 6.04
CA ALA A 172 -6.20 -34.11 7.28
C ALA A 172 -7.64 -33.67 6.97
N LYS A 173 -8.60 -34.26 7.69
CA LYS A 173 -10.04 -33.94 7.54
C LYS A 173 -10.53 -32.94 8.58
N ASP A 174 -9.88 -32.91 9.74
CA ASP A 174 -10.21 -32.05 10.86
C ASP A 174 -9.16 -30.94 11.01
N ALA A 175 -9.61 -29.76 11.45
CA ALA A 175 -8.72 -28.66 11.79
C ALA A 175 -8.10 -28.89 13.17
N GLY A 176 -6.79 -28.74 13.27
CA GLY A 176 -6.03 -28.77 14.52
C GLY A 176 -5.22 -27.50 14.71
N PRO A 177 -4.68 -27.25 15.92
CA PRO A 177 -3.83 -26.08 16.14
C PRO A 177 -2.56 -26.16 15.27
N PHE A 178 -2.12 -25.01 14.77
CA PHE A 178 -0.88 -24.88 14.03
C PHE A 178 -0.11 -23.62 14.42
N VAL A 179 1.22 -23.71 14.29
CA VAL A 179 2.13 -22.58 14.24
C VAL A 179 3.04 -22.82 13.05
N THR A 180 2.99 -21.96 12.05
CA THR A 180 3.73 -22.15 10.79
C THR A 180 4.51 -20.91 10.41
N LEU A 181 5.65 -21.12 9.77
CA LEU A 181 6.54 -20.07 9.32
C LEU A 181 6.43 -19.93 7.80
N GLY A 182 6.24 -18.70 7.33
CA GLY A 182 6.17 -18.37 5.92
C GLY A 182 7.54 -18.22 5.26
N TYR A 183 7.52 -17.94 3.96
CA TYR A 183 8.71 -17.64 3.18
C TYR A 183 9.31 -16.26 3.57
N PRO A 184 10.64 -16.05 3.48
CA PRO A 184 11.27 -14.78 3.80
C PRO A 184 10.96 -13.67 2.77
N PHE A 185 10.75 -12.48 3.29
CA PHE A 185 10.60 -11.23 2.54
C PHE A 185 11.88 -10.41 2.71
N ASP A 186 12.59 -10.10 1.61
CA ASP A 186 13.72 -9.19 1.63
C ASP A 186 13.24 -7.75 1.83
N ILE A 187 13.66 -7.13 2.93
CA ILE A 187 13.32 -5.74 3.28
C ILE A 187 14.54 -4.82 3.22
N SER A 188 15.66 -5.33 2.71
CA SER A 188 16.93 -4.61 2.56
C SER A 188 17.21 -4.15 1.12
N ALA A 189 16.29 -4.44 0.20
CA ALA A 189 16.46 -4.20 -1.24
C ALA A 189 16.49 -2.71 -1.65
N GLY A 190 16.30 -1.77 -0.72
CA GLY A 190 16.29 -0.34 -1.05
C GLY A 190 16.35 0.59 0.14
N LYS A 191 16.21 1.89 -0.16
CA LYS A 191 16.13 3.00 0.78
C LYS A 191 15.12 4.02 0.24
N PRO A 192 14.43 4.79 1.09
CA PRO A 192 13.46 5.76 0.61
C PRO A 192 14.14 6.82 -0.24
N ARG A 193 13.50 7.17 -1.36
CA ARG A 193 13.94 8.26 -2.22
C ARG A 193 13.67 9.57 -1.49
N GLN A 194 14.69 10.41 -1.35
CA GLN A 194 14.53 11.78 -0.90
C GLN A 194 13.96 12.62 -2.06
N ILE A 195 12.95 13.42 -1.76
CA ILE A 195 12.27 14.29 -2.73
C ILE A 195 12.14 15.72 -2.20
N ALA A 196 12.06 16.69 -3.10
CA ALA A 196 11.59 18.03 -2.74
C ALA A 196 10.06 18.01 -2.51
N PRO A 197 9.53 18.96 -1.71
CA PRO A 197 8.08 19.07 -1.55
C PRO A 197 7.37 19.31 -2.90
N PRO A 198 6.24 18.63 -3.18
CA PRO A 198 5.44 18.89 -4.38
C PRO A 198 4.64 20.20 -4.30
N LEU A 199 4.49 20.74 -3.09
CA LEU A 199 3.62 21.88 -2.76
C LEU A 199 4.39 22.92 -1.94
N ARG A 200 3.79 24.09 -1.74
CA ARG A 200 4.36 25.24 -1.02
C ARG A 200 3.31 25.82 -0.08
N GLY A 201 3.75 26.47 1.01
CA GLY A 201 2.88 27.11 1.98
C GLY A 201 2.56 26.25 3.20
N ASN A 202 1.71 26.78 4.06
CA ASN A 202 1.36 26.23 5.38
C ASN A 202 0.09 25.37 5.37
N ASN A 203 -0.06 24.57 6.42
CA ASN A 203 -1.27 23.84 6.79
C ASN A 203 -1.69 22.79 5.76
N TRP A 204 -0.71 22.10 5.16
CA TRP A 204 -0.96 20.92 4.34
C TRP A 204 -1.16 19.70 5.24
N VAL A 205 -2.22 18.95 5.02
CA VAL A 205 -2.58 17.75 5.78
C VAL A 205 -2.41 16.53 4.86
N ALA A 206 -1.68 15.53 5.36
CA ALA A 206 -1.39 14.29 4.63
C ALA A 206 -2.52 13.26 4.75
N PHE A 207 -3.60 13.42 3.98
CA PHE A 207 -4.70 12.44 3.97
C PHE A 207 -4.27 11.12 3.34
N ASN A 208 -4.86 10.02 3.84
CA ASN A 208 -4.64 8.65 3.36
C ASN A 208 -3.18 8.18 3.39
N GLY A 209 -2.26 8.94 3.98
CA GLY A 209 -0.86 8.59 4.10
C GLY A 209 -0.63 7.34 4.96
N CYS A 210 0.59 6.84 4.94
CA CYS A 210 0.99 5.70 5.76
C CYS A 210 1.02 6.09 7.26
N CYS A 211 0.76 5.20 8.22
CA CYS A 211 0.50 3.77 8.08
C CYS A 211 -0.59 3.37 9.08
N ASP A 212 -1.83 3.21 8.62
CA ASP A 212 -2.90 2.64 9.42
C ASP A 212 -3.92 1.97 8.50
N PRO A 213 -4.30 0.71 8.74
CA PRO A 213 -5.46 0.09 8.10
C PRO A 213 -6.71 0.97 8.24
N GLY A 214 -7.60 0.91 7.25
CA GLY A 214 -8.91 1.60 7.28
C GLY A 214 -8.92 2.92 6.52
N TRP A 215 -7.78 3.36 6.01
CA TRP A 215 -7.65 4.53 5.16
C TRP A 215 -7.51 4.13 3.70
N GLY A 216 -8.12 4.93 2.80
CA GLY A 216 -8.40 4.52 1.42
C GLY A 216 -7.20 3.94 0.68
N HIS A 217 -6.05 4.61 0.75
CA HIS A 217 -4.82 4.19 0.05
C HIS A 217 -4.15 2.96 0.66
N ARG A 218 -4.17 2.81 1.99
CA ARG A 218 -3.55 1.66 2.66
C ARG A 218 -4.25 0.35 2.26
N ASP A 219 -5.54 0.45 2.00
CA ASP A 219 -6.45 -0.65 1.72
C ASP A 219 -6.73 -0.82 0.21
N ALA A 220 -6.13 -0.01 -0.68
CA ALA A 220 -6.43 0.09 -2.12
C ALA A 220 -5.97 -1.13 -2.97
N ILE A 221 -6.29 -2.34 -2.52
CA ILE A 221 -5.97 -3.59 -3.21
C ILE A 221 -6.95 -3.82 -4.36
N LEU A 222 -6.48 -3.75 -5.60
CA LEU A 222 -7.31 -3.87 -6.79
C LEU A 222 -6.90 -5.06 -7.66
N PRO A 223 -7.86 -5.79 -8.26
CA PRO A 223 -7.58 -6.81 -9.24
C PRO A 223 -7.31 -6.18 -10.62
N VAL A 224 -6.04 -6.14 -11.03
CA VAL A 224 -5.62 -5.54 -12.31
C VAL A 224 -4.71 -6.54 -13.02
N ASN A 225 -4.97 -6.78 -14.31
CA ASN A 225 -4.22 -7.72 -15.15
C ASN A 225 -4.04 -9.12 -14.52
N MET A 226 -5.13 -9.67 -13.96
CA MET A 226 -5.16 -10.99 -13.34
C MET A 226 -4.29 -11.13 -12.07
N LYS A 227 -3.88 -10.02 -11.45
CA LYS A 227 -3.14 -9.98 -10.17
C LYS A 227 -3.82 -9.00 -9.21
N LEU A 228 -3.65 -9.22 -7.90
CA LEU A 228 -3.94 -8.20 -6.89
C LEU A 228 -2.77 -7.22 -6.82
N ASN A 229 -3.06 -5.92 -6.80
CA ASN A 229 -2.07 -4.85 -6.69
C ASN A 229 -2.50 -3.87 -5.59
N ASN A 230 -1.58 -3.43 -4.74
CA ASN A 230 -1.83 -2.35 -3.78
C ASN A 230 -0.94 -1.16 -4.11
N SER A 231 -1.32 -0.47 -5.17
CA SER A 231 -0.45 0.49 -5.85
C SER A 231 -0.33 1.82 -5.13
N GLN A 232 -1.27 2.13 -4.23
CA GLN A 232 -1.36 3.41 -3.54
C GLN A 232 -0.81 3.38 -2.11
N ARG A 233 -0.15 2.29 -1.69
CA ARG A 233 0.28 2.03 -0.30
C ARG A 233 0.96 3.21 0.42
N PHE A 234 1.71 4.05 -0.30
CA PHE A 234 2.41 5.23 0.26
C PHE A 234 1.97 6.55 -0.37
N ALA A 235 0.87 6.55 -1.11
CA ALA A 235 0.31 7.77 -1.67
C ALA A 235 -0.21 8.68 -0.55
N ILE A 236 -0.07 9.98 -0.76
CA ILE A 236 -0.63 11.00 0.11
C ILE A 236 -1.56 11.88 -0.71
N ASP A 237 -2.76 12.10 -0.19
CA ASP A 237 -3.67 13.13 -0.65
C ASP A 237 -3.41 14.40 0.13
N TRP A 238 -2.76 15.36 -0.52
CA TRP A 238 -2.45 16.64 0.10
C TRP A 238 -3.64 17.58 0.02
N MET A 239 -4.27 17.79 1.17
CA MET A 239 -5.31 18.80 1.38
C MET A 239 -4.75 19.97 2.17
N ARG A 240 -5.30 21.17 2.01
CA ARG A 240 -4.85 22.37 2.73
C ARG A 240 -5.99 22.98 3.51
N THR A 241 -5.70 23.42 4.74
CA THR A 241 -6.63 24.26 5.51
C THR A 241 -6.21 25.72 5.47
N ASP A 242 -7.16 26.61 5.77
CA ASP A 242 -6.84 27.98 6.19
C ASP A 242 -6.18 27.98 7.59
N ASP A 243 -5.86 29.17 8.11
CA ASP A 243 -5.26 29.33 9.43
C ASP A 243 -6.25 29.08 10.59
N GLN A 244 -7.54 28.97 10.29
CA GLN A 244 -8.59 28.59 11.24
C GLN A 244 -8.84 27.08 11.23
N GLY A 245 -8.21 26.34 10.30
CA GLY A 245 -8.34 24.90 10.15
C GLY A 245 -9.51 24.44 9.27
N ASN A 246 -10.13 25.33 8.50
CA ASN A 246 -11.17 24.94 7.53
C ASN A 246 -10.56 24.55 6.19
N PHE A 247 -11.04 23.48 5.56
CA PHE A 247 -10.60 23.08 4.21
C PHE A 247 -11.18 23.96 3.10
N TYR A 248 -12.30 24.64 3.37
CA TYR A 248 -12.95 25.53 2.44
C TYR A 248 -13.55 26.75 3.15
N THR A 249 -13.72 27.83 2.40
CA THR A 249 -14.45 29.03 2.82
C THR A 249 -15.52 29.37 1.79
N GLY A 250 -16.75 29.60 2.25
CA GLY A 250 -17.89 29.90 1.37
C GLY A 250 -18.68 28.66 0.92
N ASP A 251 -19.02 28.60 -0.37
CA ASP A 251 -19.90 27.57 -0.93
C ASP A 251 -19.15 26.25 -1.13
N ARG A 252 -19.38 25.29 -0.24
CA ARG A 252 -18.72 23.97 -0.24
C ARG A 252 -18.92 23.13 -1.50
N THR A 253 -19.85 23.51 -2.38
CA THR A 253 -20.11 22.82 -3.66
C THR A 253 -19.32 23.40 -4.83
N LYS A 254 -18.45 24.39 -4.57
CA LYS A 254 -17.55 25.00 -5.56
C LYS A 254 -16.10 24.68 -5.24
N ASN A 255 -15.35 24.26 -6.25
CA ASN A 255 -13.93 23.94 -6.08
C ASN A 255 -13.13 25.16 -5.61
N GLU A 256 -13.48 26.36 -6.10
CA GLU A 256 -12.82 27.63 -5.78
C GLU A 256 -12.97 28.05 -4.32
N SER A 257 -13.90 27.42 -3.59
CA SER A 257 -14.04 27.63 -2.15
C SER A 257 -13.00 26.86 -1.32
N TYR A 258 -12.36 25.82 -1.86
CA TYR A 258 -11.36 25.03 -1.14
C TYR A 258 -9.98 25.67 -1.20
N VAL A 259 -9.27 25.66 -0.06
CA VAL A 259 -7.97 26.33 0.09
C VAL A 259 -6.87 25.68 -0.77
N SER A 260 -7.00 24.38 -1.04
CA SER A 260 -6.10 23.60 -1.89
C SER A 260 -6.29 23.84 -3.38
N PHE A 261 -7.48 24.24 -3.83
CA PHE A 261 -7.78 24.35 -5.26
C PHE A 261 -6.92 25.41 -5.95
N GLY A 262 -6.39 25.08 -7.12
CA GLY A 262 -5.57 25.97 -7.94
C GLY A 262 -4.15 26.21 -7.40
N GLN A 263 -3.75 25.59 -6.28
CA GLN A 263 -2.40 25.74 -5.73
C GLN A 263 -1.34 25.19 -6.70
N PRO A 264 -0.18 25.86 -6.86
CA PRO A 264 0.90 25.39 -7.74
C PRO A 264 1.47 24.03 -7.31
N VAL A 265 1.58 23.11 -8.27
CA VAL A 265 2.20 21.79 -8.10
C VAL A 265 3.58 21.79 -8.75
N HIS A 266 4.58 21.25 -8.06
CA HIS A 266 5.99 21.30 -8.46
C HIS A 266 6.60 19.91 -8.63
N ALA A 267 7.51 19.80 -9.61
CA ALA A 267 8.33 18.62 -9.79
C ALA A 267 9.19 18.36 -8.53
N VAL A 268 9.16 17.14 -8.01
CA VAL A 268 9.81 16.79 -6.75
C VAL A 268 11.28 16.42 -6.91
N ALA A 269 11.71 16.21 -8.15
CA ALA A 269 13.08 15.93 -8.56
C ALA A 269 13.24 16.30 -10.04
N ASP A 270 14.48 16.28 -10.54
CA ASP A 270 14.73 16.28 -11.97
C ASP A 270 14.12 15.01 -12.58
N GLY A 271 13.52 15.12 -13.76
CA GLY A 271 12.85 13.98 -14.39
C GLY A 271 12.42 14.24 -15.82
N THR A 272 11.84 13.22 -16.44
CA THR A 272 11.25 13.28 -17.78
C THR A 272 9.76 12.96 -17.70
N VAL A 273 8.92 13.77 -18.34
CA VAL A 273 7.48 13.52 -18.40
C VAL A 273 7.21 12.32 -19.31
N VAL A 274 6.62 11.25 -18.78
CA VAL A 274 6.33 10.02 -19.53
C VAL A 274 4.84 9.82 -19.83
N GLU A 275 3.96 10.42 -19.03
CA GLU A 275 2.51 10.34 -19.20
C GLU A 275 1.83 11.64 -18.73
N ILE A 276 0.74 11.99 -19.42
CA ILE A 276 -0.12 13.13 -19.07
C ILE A 276 -1.58 12.83 -19.44
N LEU A 277 -2.51 13.42 -18.69
CA LEU A 277 -3.91 13.60 -19.04
C LEU A 277 -4.35 15.00 -18.58
N ASP A 278 -5.12 15.73 -19.40
CA ASP A 278 -5.48 17.14 -19.11
C ASP A 278 -6.83 17.59 -19.71
N ASP A 279 -7.75 16.66 -19.97
CA ASP A 279 -9.02 16.95 -20.65
C ASP A 279 -10.27 16.72 -19.80
N LEU A 280 -10.10 16.20 -18.58
CA LEU A 280 -11.21 15.91 -17.67
C LEU A 280 -11.67 17.16 -16.92
N GLU A 281 -12.98 17.31 -16.80
CA GLU A 281 -13.60 18.39 -16.03
C GLU A 281 -13.49 18.13 -14.52
N ALA A 282 -13.39 19.20 -13.74
CA ALA A 282 -13.43 19.11 -12.30
C ALA A 282 -14.80 18.63 -11.80
N ASN A 283 -14.78 17.74 -10.81
CA ASN A 283 -15.96 17.24 -10.13
C ASN A 283 -16.60 18.33 -9.27
N VAL A 284 -17.88 18.13 -8.97
CA VAL A 284 -18.54 18.88 -7.90
C VAL A 284 -18.09 18.30 -6.56
N PRO A 285 -17.55 19.11 -5.63
CA PRO A 285 -17.16 18.62 -4.32
C PRO A 285 -18.27 17.91 -3.54
N GLY A 286 -17.89 16.99 -2.66
CA GLY A 286 -18.78 16.20 -1.81
C GLY A 286 -19.35 14.94 -2.44
N ILE A 287 -19.09 14.71 -3.74
CA ILE A 287 -19.53 13.52 -4.48
C ILE A 287 -18.30 12.75 -4.93
N LEU A 288 -18.11 11.54 -4.41
CA LEU A 288 -17.08 10.62 -4.90
C LEU A 288 -17.61 9.89 -6.13
N PRO A 289 -16.99 10.03 -7.32
CA PRO A 289 -17.48 9.40 -8.54
C PRO A 289 -17.69 7.89 -8.44
N ALA A 290 -16.79 7.16 -7.78
CA ALA A 290 -16.94 5.71 -7.57
C ALA A 290 -18.16 5.32 -6.73
N SER A 291 -18.69 6.22 -5.90
CA SER A 291 -19.87 5.99 -5.05
C SER A 291 -21.19 6.40 -5.72
N ASP A 292 -21.14 7.11 -6.86
CA ASP A 292 -22.33 7.47 -7.64
C ASP A 292 -22.47 6.52 -8.85
N PRO A 293 -23.58 5.78 -9.00
CA PRO A 293 -23.71 4.78 -10.07
C PRO A 293 -23.58 5.34 -11.50
N VAL A 294 -23.96 6.60 -11.72
CA VAL A 294 -23.90 7.24 -13.05
C VAL A 294 -22.49 7.73 -13.35
N LEU A 295 -21.78 8.25 -12.35
CA LEU A 295 -20.40 8.68 -12.50
C LEU A 295 -19.42 7.50 -12.53
N ALA A 296 -19.62 6.50 -11.66
CA ALA A 296 -18.81 5.29 -11.60
C ALA A 296 -18.77 4.54 -12.95
N ALA A 297 -19.90 4.51 -13.68
CA ALA A 297 -19.97 3.92 -15.01
C ALA A 297 -19.10 4.62 -16.08
N LYS A 298 -18.59 5.82 -15.79
CA LYS A 298 -17.70 6.59 -16.67
C LYS A 298 -16.22 6.49 -16.27
N LEU A 299 -15.93 5.92 -15.10
CA LEU A 299 -14.56 5.69 -14.68
C LEU A 299 -13.96 4.54 -15.51
N THR A 300 -12.76 4.78 -16.03
CA THR A 300 -11.97 3.81 -16.78
C THR A 300 -10.57 3.75 -16.20
N VAL A 301 -9.79 2.75 -16.62
CA VAL A 301 -8.39 2.61 -16.23
C VAL A 301 -7.59 3.88 -16.56
N GLU A 302 -7.90 4.53 -17.66
CA GLU A 302 -7.17 5.68 -18.18
C GLU A 302 -7.53 7.00 -17.47
N ASN A 303 -8.71 7.10 -16.84
CA ASN A 303 -9.22 8.38 -16.32
C ASN A 303 -9.48 8.40 -14.81
N VAL A 304 -9.38 7.25 -14.14
CA VAL A 304 -9.72 7.13 -12.71
C VAL A 304 -8.88 8.05 -11.83
N ASP A 305 -7.65 8.39 -12.25
CA ASP A 305 -6.73 9.26 -11.50
C ASP A 305 -6.91 10.75 -11.79
N GLY A 306 -7.80 11.10 -12.72
CA GLY A 306 -8.00 12.48 -13.11
C GLY A 306 -6.95 12.96 -14.10
N ASN A 307 -6.92 14.28 -14.33
CA ASN A 307 -5.82 14.90 -15.03
C ASN A 307 -4.54 14.70 -14.21
N HIS A 308 -3.45 14.31 -14.85
CA HIS A 308 -2.26 13.87 -14.15
C HIS A 308 -0.98 14.08 -14.94
N ILE A 309 0.15 14.00 -14.23
CA ILE A 309 1.50 13.94 -14.78
C ILE A 309 2.23 12.75 -14.15
N ILE A 310 2.92 11.95 -14.97
CA ILE A 310 3.89 10.95 -14.50
C ILE A 310 5.29 11.36 -14.94
N LEU A 311 6.20 11.46 -13.98
CA LEU A 311 7.62 11.73 -14.20
C LEU A 311 8.43 10.45 -14.01
N ASP A 312 9.30 10.13 -14.97
CA ASP A 312 10.42 9.21 -14.77
C ASP A 312 11.57 9.95 -14.09
N LEU A 313 11.94 9.50 -12.89
CA LEU A 313 13.00 10.10 -12.07
C LEU A 313 14.36 9.38 -12.23
N GLY A 314 14.42 8.36 -13.09
CA GLY A 314 15.54 7.43 -13.20
C GLY A 314 15.47 6.27 -12.19
N ASP A 315 16.36 5.29 -12.36
CA ASP A 315 16.53 4.13 -11.47
C ASP A 315 15.25 3.28 -11.27
N GLY A 316 14.31 3.33 -12.23
CA GLY A 316 13.03 2.63 -12.14
C GLY A 316 12.02 3.26 -11.18
N VAL A 317 12.24 4.51 -10.76
CA VAL A 317 11.33 5.25 -9.87
C VAL A 317 10.56 6.30 -10.67
N TYR A 318 9.24 6.29 -10.51
CA TYR A 318 8.33 7.24 -11.12
C TYR A 318 7.59 8.05 -10.06
N ALA A 319 7.28 9.31 -10.35
CA ALA A 319 6.43 10.16 -9.52
C ALA A 319 5.12 10.47 -10.22
N MET A 320 4.00 10.26 -9.54
CA MET A 320 2.66 10.59 -10.02
C MET A 320 2.12 11.83 -9.32
N TYR A 321 1.45 12.68 -10.09
CA TYR A 321 0.69 13.84 -9.63
C TYR A 321 -0.71 13.75 -10.24
N ALA A 322 -1.73 13.48 -9.42
CA ALA A 322 -3.09 13.25 -9.90
C ALA A 322 -4.08 14.33 -9.46
N HIS A 323 -5.32 14.21 -9.95
CA HIS A 323 -6.43 15.13 -9.70
C HIS A 323 -6.13 16.59 -10.06
N LEU A 324 -5.27 16.82 -11.07
CA LEU A 324 -4.85 18.16 -11.49
C LEU A 324 -6.01 18.95 -12.13
N ASP A 325 -5.86 20.27 -12.13
CA ASP A 325 -6.84 21.17 -12.73
C ASP A 325 -6.73 21.14 -14.26
N LYS A 326 -7.87 21.22 -14.93
CA LYS A 326 -7.96 21.11 -16.40
C LYS A 326 -7.29 22.28 -17.10
N GLY A 327 -6.47 21.98 -18.09
CA GLY A 327 -5.73 22.97 -18.87
C GLY A 327 -4.62 23.66 -18.08
N SER A 328 -4.25 23.12 -16.91
CA SER A 328 -3.26 23.74 -16.02
C SER A 328 -1.84 23.20 -16.19
N LEU A 329 -1.68 22.08 -16.90
CA LEU A 329 -0.38 21.46 -17.13
C LEU A 329 0.55 22.41 -17.90
N LEU A 330 1.75 22.62 -17.38
CA LEU A 330 2.79 23.49 -17.95
C LEU A 330 3.85 22.71 -18.75
N VAL A 331 3.63 21.40 -18.91
CA VAL A 331 4.56 20.46 -19.51
C VAL A 331 3.82 19.50 -20.44
N LYS A 332 4.54 18.87 -21.35
CA LYS A 332 4.03 17.79 -22.21
C LYS A 332 4.93 16.56 -22.13
N LYS A 333 4.38 15.41 -22.55
CA LYS A 333 5.13 14.15 -22.67
C LYS A 333 6.45 14.37 -23.44
N GLY A 334 7.55 13.88 -22.86
CA GLY A 334 8.92 14.02 -23.37
C GLY A 334 9.68 15.25 -22.86
N ASP A 335 9.01 16.22 -22.22
CA ASP A 335 9.71 17.35 -21.61
C ASP A 335 10.57 16.88 -20.43
N LYS A 336 11.71 17.54 -20.24
CA LYS A 336 12.53 17.43 -19.02
C LYS A 336 12.12 18.51 -18.04
N VAL A 337 12.02 18.15 -16.78
CA VAL A 337 11.72 19.08 -15.68
C VAL A 337 12.86 19.10 -14.69
N THR A 338 13.03 20.24 -14.01
CA THR A 338 13.98 20.38 -12.90
C THR A 338 13.27 20.35 -11.56
N LYS A 339 13.93 19.84 -10.52
CA LYS A 339 13.43 19.87 -9.13
C LYS A 339 12.93 21.27 -8.75
N GLY A 340 11.70 21.35 -8.25
CA GLY A 340 11.04 22.60 -7.85
C GLY A 340 10.41 23.40 -8.99
N GLN A 341 10.52 22.97 -10.25
CA GLN A 341 9.79 23.58 -11.36
C GLN A 341 8.29 23.39 -11.15
N GLN A 342 7.50 24.46 -11.29
CA GLN A 342 6.04 24.33 -11.35
C GLN A 342 5.64 23.60 -12.64
N ILE A 343 4.78 22.58 -12.51
CA ILE A 343 4.36 21.72 -13.62
C ILE A 343 2.86 21.71 -13.86
N ALA A 344 2.03 22.09 -12.87
CA ALA A 344 0.58 22.14 -12.99
C ALA A 344 -0.06 22.96 -11.87
N LYS A 345 -1.40 22.94 -11.80
CA LYS A 345 -2.18 23.36 -10.62
C LYS A 345 -3.00 22.19 -10.08
N LEU A 346 -3.20 22.19 -8.76
CA LEU A 346 -4.03 21.24 -8.03
C LEU A 346 -5.51 21.43 -8.40
N GLY A 347 -6.23 20.36 -8.72
CA GLY A 347 -7.62 20.39 -9.15
C GLY A 347 -8.53 19.44 -8.35
N ASN A 348 -9.55 18.89 -9.02
CA ASN A 348 -10.49 17.93 -8.44
C ASN A 348 -11.08 17.04 -9.55
N THR A 349 -10.24 16.32 -10.27
CA THR A 349 -10.63 15.54 -11.47
C THR A 349 -10.47 14.04 -11.24
N GLY A 350 -11.14 13.18 -12.02
CA GLY A 350 -11.07 11.72 -11.85
C GLY A 350 -11.90 11.23 -10.67
N ASN A 351 -11.48 10.17 -9.98
CA ASN A 351 -12.16 9.64 -8.80
C ASN A 351 -11.83 10.43 -7.52
N SER A 352 -12.17 11.72 -7.51
CA SER A 352 -11.91 12.65 -6.41
C SER A 352 -13.19 13.37 -6.00
N ASN A 353 -13.44 13.51 -4.69
CA ASN A 353 -14.63 14.19 -4.14
C ASN A 353 -14.33 15.58 -3.58
N ALA A 354 -13.08 16.03 -3.49
CA ALA A 354 -12.72 17.37 -3.03
C ALA A 354 -11.34 17.76 -3.58
N PRO A 355 -11.01 19.05 -3.75
CA PRO A 355 -9.69 19.46 -4.23
C PRO A 355 -8.52 18.97 -3.38
N HIS A 356 -7.64 18.15 -3.96
CA HIS A 356 -6.41 17.67 -3.34
C HIS A 356 -5.38 17.28 -4.39
N LEU A 357 -4.11 17.13 -3.98
CA LEU A 357 -3.08 16.51 -4.81
C LEU A 357 -2.84 15.09 -4.31
N HIS A 358 -3.23 14.09 -5.10
CA HIS A 358 -2.72 12.73 -4.92
C HIS A 358 -1.28 12.69 -5.43
N PHE A 359 -0.35 12.35 -4.55
CA PHE A 359 1.07 12.22 -4.88
C PHE A 359 1.63 10.89 -4.37
N GLN A 360 2.41 10.22 -5.22
CA GLN A 360 3.15 9.01 -4.84
C GLN A 360 4.41 8.79 -5.65
N LEU A 361 5.32 7.97 -5.11
CA LEU A 361 6.37 7.31 -5.88
C LEU A 361 6.01 5.85 -6.13
N MET A 362 6.43 5.32 -7.27
CA MET A 362 6.09 3.97 -7.73
C MET A 362 7.21 3.35 -8.57
N ASN A 363 7.26 2.00 -8.64
CA ASN A 363 8.32 1.25 -9.33
C ASN A 363 8.06 0.97 -10.83
N GLY A 364 7.11 1.69 -11.41
CA GLY A 364 6.70 1.60 -12.81
C GLY A 364 5.73 2.73 -13.14
N PRO A 365 5.44 2.98 -14.43
CA PRO A 365 4.59 4.11 -14.83
C PRO A 365 3.08 3.86 -14.64
N SER A 366 2.63 2.61 -14.44
CA SER A 366 1.21 2.30 -14.31
C SER A 366 0.73 2.51 -12.87
N LEU A 367 -0.19 3.45 -12.63
CA LEU A 367 -0.75 3.66 -11.29
C LEU A 367 -1.48 2.41 -10.78
N LEU A 368 -2.09 1.62 -11.65
CA LEU A 368 -2.91 0.49 -11.23
C LEU A 368 -2.11 -0.79 -10.96
N GLU A 369 -0.87 -0.88 -11.46
CA GLU A 369 -0.06 -2.10 -11.37
C GLU A 369 1.27 -1.89 -10.63
N ALA A 370 1.85 -0.70 -10.67
CA ALA A 370 3.14 -0.45 -10.05
C ALA A 370 3.01 -0.47 -8.52
N ASP A 371 4.00 -1.05 -7.85
CA ASP A 371 4.04 -1.03 -6.40
C ASP A 371 4.41 0.39 -5.94
N GLY A 372 3.63 0.92 -4.99
CA GLY A 372 3.96 2.16 -4.31
C GLY A 372 5.27 2.03 -3.52
N LEU A 373 6.11 3.06 -3.60
CA LEU A 373 7.41 3.14 -2.93
C LEU A 373 7.38 4.18 -1.81
N PRO A 374 7.91 3.88 -0.61
CA PRO A 374 8.03 4.89 0.42
C PRO A 374 9.11 5.90 0.04
N TYR A 375 8.88 7.15 0.42
CA TYR A 375 9.76 8.28 0.14
C TYR A 375 9.93 9.15 1.37
N VAL A 376 10.86 10.09 1.33
CA VAL A 376 11.06 11.07 2.39
C VAL A 376 11.19 12.45 1.79
N ILE A 377 10.67 13.47 2.49
CA ILE A 377 10.75 14.85 2.04
C ILE A 377 12.00 15.50 2.64
N GLU A 378 12.81 16.17 1.80
CA GLU A 378 14.12 16.75 2.18
C GLU A 378 14.02 17.75 3.35
N GLY A 379 12.88 18.45 3.47
CA GLY A 379 12.63 19.35 4.59
C GLY A 379 11.21 19.90 4.64
N PHE A 380 10.63 19.97 5.83
CA PHE A 380 9.34 20.59 6.11
C PHE A 380 9.20 20.95 7.58
N SER A 381 8.31 21.89 7.90
CA SER A 381 7.97 22.20 9.29
C SER A 381 6.74 21.41 9.70
N TYR A 382 6.91 20.42 10.58
CA TYR A 382 5.84 19.61 11.15
C TYR A 382 5.09 20.39 12.22
N GLN A 383 3.77 20.47 12.09
CA GLN A 383 2.90 21.24 12.98
C GLN A 383 2.11 20.36 13.94
N GLY A 384 2.05 19.04 13.74
CA GLY A 384 1.21 18.13 14.53
C GLY A 384 0.38 17.24 13.61
N GLN A 385 -0.75 16.74 14.12
CA GLN A 385 -1.69 15.94 13.34
C GLN A 385 -3.10 16.53 13.40
N VAL A 386 -3.90 16.15 12.41
CA VAL A 386 -5.37 16.25 12.49
C VAL A 386 -5.90 14.98 13.13
N SER A 387 -6.89 15.12 14.02
CA SER A 387 -7.52 13.99 14.68
C SER A 387 -8.19 13.05 13.68
N THR A 388 -7.86 11.77 13.75
CA THR A 388 -8.50 10.71 12.94
C THR A 388 -10.00 10.63 13.19
N GLU A 389 -10.44 10.80 14.44
CA GLU A 389 -11.86 10.78 14.81
C GLU A 389 -12.62 11.96 14.19
N ALA A 390 -12.02 13.15 14.21
CA ALA A 390 -12.62 14.33 13.60
C ALA A 390 -12.81 14.15 12.08
N VAL A 391 -11.82 13.58 11.39
CA VAL A 391 -11.92 13.26 9.96
C VAL A 391 -12.97 12.18 9.70
N TRP A 392 -12.94 11.10 10.47
CA TRP A 392 -13.85 9.96 10.27
C TRP A 392 -15.33 10.33 10.45
N ASN A 393 -15.63 11.22 11.39
CA ASN A 393 -16.99 11.66 11.68
C ASN A 393 -17.43 12.89 10.85
N SER A 394 -16.58 13.38 9.95
CA SER A 394 -16.89 14.53 9.10
C SER A 394 -17.83 14.16 7.95
N ASP A 395 -18.46 15.18 7.36
CA ASP A 395 -19.19 14.98 6.10
C ASP A 395 -18.23 14.94 4.91
N ASN A 396 -18.75 14.54 3.73
CA ASN A 396 -17.95 14.43 2.51
C ASN A 396 -17.28 15.74 2.04
N TYR A 397 -17.60 16.88 2.66
CA TYR A 397 -17.01 18.18 2.36
C TYR A 397 -15.90 18.57 3.35
N LEU A 398 -15.68 17.75 4.39
CA LEU A 398 -14.84 18.06 5.54
C LEU A 398 -15.28 19.38 6.20
N SER A 399 -16.57 19.50 6.49
CA SER A 399 -17.13 20.70 7.14
C SER A 399 -16.65 20.79 8.60
N GLY A 400 -15.90 21.84 8.93
CA GLY A 400 -15.44 22.12 10.29
C GLY A 400 -14.00 22.65 10.35
N ALA A 401 -13.51 22.85 11.57
CA ALA A 401 -12.13 23.25 11.85
C ALA A 401 -11.33 22.05 12.37
N PHE A 402 -10.26 21.70 11.66
CA PHE A 402 -9.50 20.47 11.89
C PHE A 402 -8.14 20.67 12.55
N LEU A 403 -7.69 21.93 12.68
CA LEU A 403 -6.53 22.27 13.49
C LEU A 403 -6.96 22.38 14.95
N GLY A 404 -6.50 21.43 15.78
CA GLY A 404 -6.97 21.27 17.15
C GLY A 404 -5.89 20.89 18.14
N ALA A 405 -6.26 20.13 19.17
CA ALA A 405 -5.40 19.83 20.32
C ALA A 405 -4.15 19.01 19.97
N GLU A 406 -4.15 18.32 18.83
CA GLU A 406 -3.01 17.53 18.34
C GLU A 406 -1.97 18.37 17.58
N GLN A 407 -2.20 19.68 17.44
CA GLN A 407 -1.18 20.61 16.96
C GLN A 407 -0.13 20.88 18.04
N LEU A 408 1.12 20.94 17.61
CA LEU A 408 2.24 21.30 18.45
C LEU A 408 2.18 22.79 18.80
N PRO A 409 2.52 23.17 20.04
CA PRO A 409 2.65 24.58 20.42
C PRO A 409 3.66 25.35 19.56
N LEU A 410 4.70 24.65 19.09
CA LEU A 410 5.71 25.18 18.19
C LEU A 410 5.99 24.15 17.09
N PRO A 411 5.92 24.54 15.80
CA PRO A 411 6.30 23.66 14.71
C PRO A 411 7.76 23.20 14.81
N GLN A 412 8.03 21.98 14.37
CA GLN A 412 9.36 21.35 14.40
C GLN A 412 9.87 21.15 12.98
N LEU A 413 11.10 21.58 12.72
CA LEU A 413 11.75 21.26 11.44
C LEU A 413 12.02 19.75 11.39
N ARG A 414 11.55 19.11 10.32
CA ARG A 414 11.84 17.72 9.97
C ARG A 414 12.58 17.69 8.65
N GLN A 415 13.45 16.70 8.51
CA GLN A 415 14.20 16.40 7.30
C GLN A 415 14.22 14.89 7.14
N ASP A 416 14.17 14.43 5.89
CA ASP A 416 14.29 13.01 5.54
C ASP A 416 13.29 12.12 6.28
N GLN A 417 12.05 12.58 6.37
CA GLN A 417 10.93 11.83 6.93
C GLN A 417 9.75 11.80 5.95
N LEU A 418 8.97 10.72 6.00
CA LEU A 418 7.65 10.65 5.39
C LEU A 418 6.64 11.30 6.35
N PRO A 419 5.88 12.33 5.92
CA PRO A 419 4.69 12.76 6.64
C PRO A 419 3.70 11.60 6.76
N LEU A 420 3.47 11.15 7.99
CA LEU A 420 2.52 10.08 8.26
C LEU A 420 1.07 10.59 8.13
N LEU A 421 0.13 9.66 8.15
CA LEU A 421 -1.30 9.90 8.12
C LEU A 421 -1.70 11.12 8.95
N LEU A 422 -2.41 12.04 8.30
CA LEU A 422 -2.95 13.28 8.86
C LEU A 422 -1.90 14.22 9.48
N ALA A 423 -0.61 14.03 9.21
CA ALA A 423 0.42 14.98 9.57
C ALA A 423 0.13 16.34 8.93
N THR A 424 0.15 17.39 9.74
CA THR A 424 0.06 18.78 9.29
C THR A 424 1.47 19.35 9.11
N VAL A 425 1.76 19.91 7.93
CA VAL A 425 3.09 20.39 7.56
C VAL A 425 3.06 21.74 6.83
N THR A 426 4.14 22.50 6.96
CA THR A 426 4.46 23.63 6.08
C THR A 426 5.63 23.28 5.18
N PHE A 427 5.47 23.57 3.90
CA PHE A 427 6.56 23.56 2.93
C PHE A 427 7.02 25.00 2.68
N ALA A 428 8.31 25.27 2.81
CA ALA A 428 8.88 26.60 2.59
C ALA A 428 8.53 27.11 1.19
N LEU A 429 8.30 28.42 1.04
CA LEU A 429 7.81 29.00 -0.23
C LEU A 429 8.83 28.97 -1.39
N GLY A 430 10.07 28.57 -1.13
CA GLY A 430 11.16 28.56 -2.11
C GLY A 430 11.97 29.85 -2.10
#